data_AF-A0A5J4PCY5-F1
#
_entry.id   AF-A0A5J4PCY5-F1
#
_cell.length_a   1.000
_cell.length_b   1.000
_cell.length_c   1.000
_cell.angle_alpha   90.00
_cell.angle_beta   90.00
_cell.angle_gamma   90.00
#
_symmetry.space_group_name_H-M   'P 1'
#
loop_
_entity.id
_entity.type
_entity.pdbx_description
1 polymer ?
#
loop_
_entity_poly.entity_id
_entity_poly.type
_entity_poly.pdbx_seq_one_letter_code
_entity_poly.pdbx_strand_id
1 'polypeptide(L)'
;LIEKHYEQLNLSTSNRRLNNFKSSLSDLQGSSQSLYREREKLFRIYDHIKNDIQVYENNLGFFTSSSKKGENLLVEANRKIEKLKIDLDLVAQKIKVINEAIEKEE
;
A
#
# COMPACT_ATOMS: atom_id res chain seq x y z
N LEU A 1 17.04 15.36 -8.55
CA LEU A 1 17.04 14.42 -9.72
C LEU A 1 16.76 12.98 -9.30
N ILE A 2 17.27 12.49 -8.16
CA ILE A 2 17.06 11.12 -7.67
C ILE A 2 15.58 10.83 -7.33
N GLU A 3 14.87 11.78 -6.73
CA GLU A 3 13.46 11.63 -6.32
C GLU A 3 12.53 11.35 -7.51
N LYS A 4 12.68 12.11 -8.61
CA LYS A 4 11.85 11.98 -9.82
C LYS A 4 11.99 10.61 -10.51
N HIS A 5 13.19 10.04 -10.53
CA HIS A 5 13.40 8.69 -11.07
C HIS A 5 12.79 7.62 -10.17
N TYR A 6 12.80 7.86 -8.86
CA TYR A 6 12.23 6.95 -7.88
C TYR A 6 10.69 6.92 -7.97
N GLU A 7 10.05 8.09 -8.11
CA GLU A 7 8.60 8.20 -8.35
C GLU A 7 8.16 7.48 -9.62
N GLN A 8 8.86 7.69 -10.75
CA GLN A 8 8.55 7.03 -12.01
C GLN A 8 8.70 5.50 -11.92
N LEU A 9 9.75 5.02 -11.26
CA LEU A 9 9.97 3.59 -11.04
C LEU A 9 8.86 2.99 -10.16
N ASN A 10 8.48 3.69 -9.09
CA ASN A 10 7.41 3.27 -8.19
C ASN A 10 6.06 3.22 -8.91
N LEU A 11 5.72 4.24 -9.71
CA LEU A 11 4.51 4.28 -10.53
C LEU A 11 4.46 3.10 -11.51
N SER A 12 5.56 2.83 -12.22
CA SER A 12 5.63 1.71 -13.16
C SER A 12 5.45 0.36 -12.46
N THR A 13 6.05 0.20 -11.28
CA THR A 13 5.96 -1.02 -10.47
C THR A 13 4.55 -1.22 -9.90
N SER A 14 3.95 -0.16 -9.35
CA SER A 14 2.58 -0.18 -8.85
C SER A 14 1.58 -0.49 -9.97
N ASN A 15 1.74 0.11 -11.15
CA ASN A 15 0.91 -0.19 -12.32
C ASN A 15 1.02 -1.66 -12.74
N ARG A 16 2.24 -2.22 -12.78
CA ARG A 16 2.43 -3.64 -13.09
C ARG A 16 1.76 -4.54 -12.05
N ARG A 17 1.92 -4.23 -10.76
CA ARG A 17 1.28 -4.99 -9.67
C ARG A 17 -0.25 -4.90 -9.74
N LEU A 18 -0.79 -3.75 -10.09
CA LEU A 18 -2.23 -3.54 -10.26
C LEU A 18 -2.76 -4.32 -11.47
N ASN A 19 -2.04 -4.31 -12.60
CA ASN A 19 -2.42 -5.08 -13.78
C ASN A 19 -2.41 -6.59 -13.50
N ASN A 20 -1.37 -7.09 -12.83
CA ASN A 20 -1.32 -8.50 -12.42
C ASN A 20 -2.51 -8.86 -11.50
N PHE A 21 -2.89 -7.96 -10.59
CA PHE A 21 -4.04 -8.16 -9.72
C PHE A 21 -5.36 -8.20 -10.51
N LYS A 22 -5.54 -7.29 -11.47
CA LYS A 22 -6.71 -7.31 -12.38
C LYS A 22 -6.79 -8.64 -13.14
N SER A 23 -5.67 -9.15 -13.64
CA SER A 23 -5.63 -10.48 -14.28
C SER A 23 -6.04 -11.59 -13.33
N SER A 24 -5.52 -11.62 -12.09
CA SER A 24 -5.93 -12.64 -11.10
C SER A 24 -7.38 -12.51 -10.65
N LEU A 25 -7.97 -11.32 -10.72
CA LEU A 25 -9.39 -11.12 -10.44
C LEU A 25 -10.27 -11.73 -11.53
N SER A 26 -9.86 -11.68 -12.80
CA SER A 26 -10.58 -12.35 -13.89
C SER A 26 -10.68 -13.86 -13.68
N ASP A 27 -9.71 -14.48 -13.00
CA ASP A 27 -9.76 -15.90 -12.64
C ASP A 27 -10.72 -16.20 -11.47
N LEU A 28 -11.06 -15.18 -10.67
CA LEU A 28 -11.99 -15.27 -9.53
C LEU A 28 -13.43 -14.90 -9.92
N GLN A 29 -13.61 -14.25 -11.08
CA GLN A 29 -14.92 -13.90 -11.63
C GLN A 29 -15.71 -15.18 -11.92
N GLY A 30 -16.87 -15.34 -11.27
CA GLY A 30 -17.68 -16.57 -11.30
C GLY A 30 -17.95 -17.19 -9.93
N SER A 31 -17.33 -16.66 -8.87
CA SER A 31 -17.73 -16.93 -7.49
C SER A 31 -17.74 -15.63 -6.69
N SER A 32 -18.90 -15.02 -6.53
CA SER A 32 -19.05 -13.76 -5.79
C SER A 32 -18.53 -13.88 -4.35
N GLN A 33 -18.67 -15.06 -3.72
CA GLN A 33 -18.09 -15.34 -2.41
C GLN A 33 -16.55 -15.22 -2.40
N SER A 34 -15.88 -15.60 -3.49
CA SER A 34 -14.43 -15.48 -3.60
C SER A 34 -13.98 -14.01 -3.70
N LEU A 35 -14.73 -13.18 -4.43
CA LEU A 35 -14.48 -11.74 -4.53
C LEU A 35 -14.66 -11.03 -3.18
N TYR A 36 -15.73 -11.32 -2.43
CA TYR A 36 -15.93 -10.74 -1.11
C TYR A 36 -14.82 -11.14 -0.12
N ARG A 37 -14.36 -12.39 -0.16
CA ARG A 37 -13.24 -12.85 0.69
C ARG A 37 -11.94 -12.13 0.34
N GLU A 38 -11.66 -11.96 -0.95
CA GLU A 38 -10.46 -11.26 -1.39
C GLU A 38 -10.51 -9.77 -1.02
N ARG A 39 -11.69 -9.15 -1.11
CA ARG A 39 -11.92 -7.76 -0.65
C ARG A 39 -11.63 -7.63 0.84
N GLU A 40 -12.09 -8.56 1.66
CA GLU A 40 -11.84 -8.55 3.10
C GLU A 40 -10.34 -8.66 3.43
N LYS A 41 -9.60 -9.53 2.73
CA LYS A 41 -8.14 -9.61 2.89
C LYS A 41 -7.46 -8.28 2.56
N LEU A 42 -7.86 -7.64 1.46
CA LEU A 42 -7.30 -6.34 1.07
C LEU A 42 -7.56 -5.26 2.13
N PHE A 43 -8.75 -5.22 2.74
CA PHE A 43 -9.04 -4.31 3.85
C PHE A 43 -8.15 -4.58 5.07
N ARG A 44 -7.94 -5.85 5.46
CA ARG A 44 -7.03 -6.18 6.57
C ARG A 44 -5.60 -5.74 6.30
N ILE A 45 -5.12 -5.92 5.06
CA ILE A 45 -3.79 -5.47 4.63
C ILE A 45 -3.71 -3.94 4.68
N TYR A 46 -4.74 -3.24 4.18
CA TYR A 46 -4.82 -1.78 4.22
C TYR A 46 -4.71 -1.26 5.65
N ASP A 47 -5.49 -1.81 6.57
CA ASP A 47 -5.48 -1.41 7.98
C ASP A 47 -4.14 -1.70 8.64
N HIS A 48 -3.51 -2.84 8.34
CA HIS A 48 -2.17 -3.16 8.84
C HIS A 48 -1.13 -2.14 8.39
N ILE A 49 -1.09 -1.80 7.09
CA ILE A 49 -0.13 -0.83 6.54
C ILE A 49 -0.37 0.55 7.16
N LYS A 50 -1.63 0.96 7.32
CA LYS A 50 -1.99 2.22 7.98
C LYS A 50 -1.47 2.25 9.42
N ASN A 51 -1.61 1.15 10.16
CA ASN A 51 -1.12 1.05 11.53
C ASN A 51 0.41 1.11 11.59
N ASP A 52 1.09 0.42 10.68
CA ASP A 52 2.56 0.47 10.58
C ASP A 52 3.06 1.91 10.34
N ILE A 53 2.43 2.65 9.41
CA ILE A 53 2.77 4.06 9.15
C ILE A 53 2.65 4.87 10.44
N GLN A 54 1.54 4.74 11.16
CA GLN A 54 1.31 5.45 12.42
C GLN A 54 2.36 5.09 13.48
N VAL A 55 2.76 3.82 13.59
CA VAL A 55 3.83 3.40 14.50
C VAL A 55 5.16 4.06 14.14
N TYR A 56 5.53 4.08 12.86
CA TYR A 56 6.76 4.77 12.43
C TYR A 56 6.70 6.27 12.69
N GLU A 57 5.58 6.94 12.41
CA GLU A 57 5.40 8.37 12.66
C GLU A 57 5.51 8.71 14.16
N ASN A 58 4.88 7.91 15.02
CA ASN A 58 4.98 8.06 16.48
C ASN A 58 6.42 7.87 16.98
N ASN A 59 7.11 6.84 16.46
CA ASN A 59 8.50 6.57 16.81
C ASN A 59 9.41 7.73 16.38
N LEU A 60 9.18 8.31 15.20
CA LEU A 60 9.94 9.49 14.75
C LEU A 60 9.73 10.69 15.67
N GLY A 61 8.49 10.96 16.09
CA GLY A 61 8.18 12.01 17.05
C GLY A 61 8.95 11.87 18.37
N PHE A 62 9.16 10.63 18.84
CA PHE A 62 10.00 10.34 20.01
C PHE A 62 11.48 10.68 19.75
N PHE A 63 12.06 10.24 18.64
CA PHE A 63 13.47 10.46 18.32
C PHE A 63 13.83 11.91 18.00
N THR A 64 12.92 12.70 17.40
CA THR A 64 13.16 14.14 17.14
C THR A 64 13.31 14.97 18.41
N SER A 65 12.78 14.49 19.54
CA SER A 65 12.94 15.12 20.85
C SER A 65 14.25 14.76 21.57
N SER A 66 15.00 13.75 21.07
CA SER A 66 16.13 13.13 21.78
C SER A 66 17.44 13.06 20.93
N SER A 67 18.07 14.22 20.74
CA SER A 67 19.51 14.42 20.40
C SER A 67 20.05 14.06 18.99
N LYS A 68 21.24 14.62 18.68
CA LYS A 68 21.99 14.60 17.40
C LYS A 68 22.42 13.20 16.87
N LYS A 69 22.10 12.09 17.55
CA LYS A 69 22.44 10.72 17.11
C LYS A 69 21.34 10.03 16.27
N GLY A 70 20.16 10.63 16.12
CA GLY A 70 18.99 10.03 15.46
C GLY A 70 18.88 10.24 13.94
N GLU A 71 19.81 10.96 13.30
CA GLU A 71 19.64 11.42 11.90
C GLU A 71 19.55 10.28 10.88
N ASN A 72 20.39 9.24 11.00
CA ASN A 72 20.32 8.08 10.09
C ASN A 72 19.03 7.26 10.28
N LEU A 73 18.58 7.10 11.53
CA LEU A 73 17.31 6.42 11.85
C LEU A 73 16.11 7.19 11.31
N LEU A 74 16.15 8.52 11.37
CA LEU A 74 15.14 9.41 10.78
C LEU A 74 15.06 9.21 9.26
N VAL A 75 16.20 9.18 8.57
CA VAL A 75 16.23 8.98 7.11
C VAL A 75 15.67 7.60 6.73
N GLU A 76 16.04 6.55 7.45
CA GLU A 76 15.55 5.18 7.18
C GLU A 76 14.05 5.03 7.47
N ALA A 77 13.58 5.56 8.59
CA ALA A 77 12.16 5.54 8.96
C ALA A 77 11.31 6.35 7.96
N ASN A 78 11.77 7.54 7.54
CA ASN A 78 11.08 8.31 6.50
C ASN A 78 11.00 7.54 5.19
N ARG A 79 12.09 6.89 4.74
CA ARG A 79 12.07 6.03 3.54
C ARG A 79 11.09 4.85 3.70
N LYS A 80 10.97 4.29 4.90
CA LYS A 80 10.04 3.19 5.18
C LYS A 80 8.58 3.67 5.13
N ILE A 81 8.28 4.82 5.73
CA ILE A 81 6.97 5.47 5.67
C ILE A 81 6.56 5.72 4.21
N GLU A 82 7.45 6.31 3.40
CA GLU A 82 7.14 6.59 1.99
C GLU A 82 6.86 5.31 1.18
N LYS A 83 7.61 4.23 1.43
CA LYS A 83 7.31 2.91 0.82
C LYS A 83 5.95 2.37 1.26
N LEU A 84 5.64 2.46 2.56
CA LEU A 84 4.36 2.01 3.10
C LEU A 84 3.19 2.81 2.53
N LYS A 85 3.34 4.14 2.33
CA LYS A 85 2.31 4.97 1.67
C LYS A 85 2.06 4.54 0.23
N ILE A 86 3.11 4.20 -0.53
CA ILE A 86 2.97 3.68 -1.90
C ILE A 86 2.24 2.33 -1.89
N ASP A 87 2.61 1.43 -0.98
CA ASP A 87 1.93 0.13 -0.85
C ASP A 87 0.47 0.30 -0.39
N LEU A 88 0.18 1.25 0.50
CA LEU A 88 -1.17 1.59 0.96
C LEU A 88 -2.05 2.07 -0.21
N ASP A 89 -1.53 2.99 -1.03
CA ASP A 89 -2.23 3.50 -2.22
C ASP A 89 -2.50 2.37 -3.22
N LEU A 90 -1.52 1.50 -3.47
CA LEU A 90 -1.71 0.33 -4.32
C LEU A 90 -2.82 -0.59 -3.79
N VAL A 91 -2.86 -0.86 -2.48
CA VAL A 91 -3.93 -1.68 -1.87
C VAL A 91 -5.29 -0.99 -1.99
N ALA A 92 -5.36 0.34 -1.79
CA ALA A 92 -6.58 1.10 -2.00
C ALA A 92 -7.10 1.00 -3.45
N GLN A 93 -6.20 1.10 -4.43
CA GLN A 93 -6.54 0.90 -5.84
C GLN A 93 -7.06 -0.52 -6.12
N LYS A 94 -6.45 -1.54 -5.50
CA LYS A 94 -6.95 -2.93 -5.60
C LYS A 94 -8.35 -3.09 -4.99
N ILE A 95 -8.61 -2.46 -3.85
CA ILE A 95 -9.94 -2.44 -3.21
C ILE A 95 -10.97 -1.80 -4.15
N LYS A 96 -10.62 -0.69 -4.81
CA LYS A 96 -11.50 -0.06 -5.80
C LYS A 96 -11.83 -1.01 -6.95
N VAL A 97 -10.82 -1.64 -7.53
CA VAL A 97 -11.00 -2.57 -8.65
C VAL A 97 -11.87 -3.78 -8.26
N ILE A 98 -11.70 -4.34 -7.06
CA ILE A 98 -12.52 -5.48 -6.65
C ILE A 98 -13.96 -5.07 -6.32
N ASN A 99 -14.19 -3.87 -5.78
CA ASN A 99 -15.55 -3.36 -5.60
C ASN A 99 -16.26 -3.20 -6.96
N GLU A 100 -15.58 -2.62 -7.95
CA GLU A 100 -16.11 -2.54 -9.32
C GLU A 100 -16.35 -3.91 -9.96
N ALA A 101 -15.59 -4.95 -9.57
CA ALA A 101 -15.81 -6.31 -10.05
C ALA A 101 -17.04 -6.95 -9.39
N ILE A 102 -17.24 -6.74 -8.09
CA ILE A 102 -18.42 -7.22 -7.35
C ILE A 102 -19.70 -6.56 -7.90
N GLU A 103 -19.70 -5.25 -8.09
CA GLU A 103 -20.83 -4.49 -8.66
C GLU A 103 -21.23 -4.96 -10.07
N LYS A 104 -20.31 -5.60 -10.82
CA LYS A 104 -20.59 -6.15 -12.16
C LYS A 104 -21.13 -7.57 -12.13
N GLU A 105 -20.94 -8.29 -11.02
CA GLU A 105 -21.50 -9.64 -10.84
C GLU A 105 -22.91 -9.62 -10.23
N GLU A 106 -23.28 -8.53 -9.55
CA GLU A 106 -24.64 -8.25 -9.06
C GLU A 106 -25.60 -7.84 -10.19
#